data_AF-A0A6A6E6G5-F1
#
_entry.id   AF-A0A6A6E6G5-F1
#
_cell.length_a   1.000
_cell.length_b   1.000
_cell.length_c   1.000
_cell.angle_alpha   90.00
_cell.angle_beta   90.00
_cell.angle_gamma   90.00
#
_symmetry.space_group_name_H-M   'P 1'
#
loop_
_entity.id
_entity.type
_entity.pdbx_description
1 polymer ?
#
loop_
_entity_poly.entity_id
_entity_poly.type
_entity_poly.pdbx_seq_one_letter_code
_entity_poly.pdbx_strand_id
1 'polypeptide(L)'
;YKFIIRRSTAYFEKAFQEAFVEGSLGMLTFNDGSGAAHWRVLEYLYNGDYSDDISNNFEDDPPLLKDPRVYALADMFFLDDLKALSTAKLQLKLQDLWTSDLFPECIREIYASTPDNDRAMRAAVVEVASVHVHELGMKAIFKDLIREGGDFAVEYFESTIFPEP
;
A
#
# COMPACT_ATOMS: atom_id res chain seq x y z
N TYR A 1 -22.83 8.99 -13.42
CA TYR A 1 -22.70 7.57 -13.77
C TYR A 1 -23.18 6.74 -12.59
N LYS A 2 -24.14 5.83 -12.79
CA LYS A 2 -24.69 4.97 -11.72
C LYS A 2 -23.92 3.65 -11.79
N PHE A 3 -22.93 3.49 -10.91
CA PHE A 3 -22.06 2.32 -10.92
C PHE A 3 -22.76 1.14 -10.27
N ILE A 4 -22.83 0.01 -10.97
CA ILE A 4 -23.29 -1.26 -10.40
C ILE A 4 -22.05 -1.94 -9.78
N ILE A 5 -21.65 -1.50 -8.59
CA ILE A 5 -20.69 -2.23 -7.74
C ILE A 5 -21.49 -3.35 -7.07
N ARG A 6 -21.86 -4.38 -7.84
CA ARG A 6 -22.70 -5.46 -7.33
C ARG A 6 -21.82 -6.47 -6.56
N ARG A 7 -21.94 -6.46 -5.23
CA ARG A 7 -21.62 -7.56 -4.29
C ARG A 7 -20.30 -8.30 -4.55
N SER A 8 -19.19 -7.61 -4.75
CA SER A 8 -17.88 -8.27 -4.86
C SER A 8 -17.23 -8.53 -3.49
N THR A 9 -17.57 -7.75 -2.46
CA THR A 9 -16.94 -7.86 -1.13
C THR A 9 -17.95 -7.80 0.01
N ALA A 10 -17.62 -8.48 1.12
CA ALA A 10 -18.39 -8.42 2.35
C ALA A 10 -18.49 -6.99 2.93
N TYR A 11 -17.50 -6.14 2.64
CA TYR A 11 -17.55 -4.73 3.00
C TYR A 11 -18.68 -4.01 2.28
N PHE A 12 -18.75 -4.09 0.94
CA PHE A 12 -19.80 -3.40 0.18
C PHE A 12 -21.19 -3.98 0.45
N GLU A 13 -21.30 -5.29 0.69
CA GLU A 13 -22.57 -5.89 1.12
C GLU A 13 -23.09 -5.32 2.44
N LYS A 14 -22.20 -4.98 3.38
CA LYS A 14 -22.56 -4.32 4.64
C LYS A 14 -22.80 -2.82 4.46
N ALA A 15 -21.92 -2.13 3.73
CA ALA A 15 -21.99 -0.68 3.51
C ALA A 15 -23.24 -0.26 2.74
N PHE A 16 -23.72 -1.08 1.80
CA PHE A 16 -24.92 -0.78 1.01
C PHE A 16 -26.23 -1.35 1.60
N GLN A 17 -26.26 -1.70 2.89
CA GLN A 17 -27.52 -2.00 3.57
C GLN A 17 -28.34 -0.71 3.74
N GLU A 18 -29.66 -0.76 3.51
CA GLU A 18 -30.56 0.42 3.60
C GLU A 18 -30.49 1.14 4.97
N ALA A 19 -29.99 0.48 6.00
CA ALA A 19 -29.73 1.06 7.32
C ALA A 19 -28.59 2.10 7.35
N PHE A 20 -27.76 2.19 6.30
CA PHE A 20 -26.65 3.13 6.17
C PHE A 20 -26.94 4.21 5.12
N VAL A 21 -26.33 5.39 5.30
CA VAL A 21 -26.51 6.55 4.40
C VAL A 21 -26.02 6.21 2.99
N GLU A 22 -24.95 5.42 2.90
CA GLU A 22 -24.34 4.89 1.70
C GLU A 22 -25.29 3.96 0.93
N GLY A 23 -26.06 3.11 1.63
CA GLY A 23 -27.10 2.27 1.05
C GLY A 23 -28.25 3.07 0.44
N SER A 24 -28.64 4.15 1.11
CA SER A 24 -29.70 5.05 0.63
C SER A 24 -29.26 5.94 -0.54
N LEU A 25 -28.01 6.42 -0.52
CA LEU A 25 -27.44 7.28 -1.57
C LEU A 25 -26.92 6.47 -2.77
N GLY A 26 -26.56 5.21 -2.57
CA GLY A 26 -25.86 4.40 -3.57
C GLY A 26 -24.51 4.99 -3.97
N MET A 27 -23.90 5.81 -3.10
CA MET A 27 -22.62 6.46 -3.32
C MET A 27 -21.71 6.25 -2.10
N LEU A 28 -20.45 5.95 -2.38
CA LEU A 28 -19.38 5.95 -1.38
C LEU A 28 -18.57 7.22 -1.57
N THR A 29 -18.51 8.03 -0.53
CA THR A 29 -17.65 9.21 -0.46
C THR A 29 -16.51 8.92 0.48
N PHE A 30 -15.29 8.91 -0.05
CA PHE A 30 -14.07 8.80 0.74
C PHE A 30 -13.51 10.21 0.88
N ASN A 31 -13.51 10.73 2.11
CA ASN A 31 -12.99 12.07 2.42
C ASN A 31 -11.49 12.05 2.73
N ASP A 32 -10.94 10.86 2.97
CA ASP A 32 -9.55 10.61 3.31
C ASP A 32 -8.95 9.58 2.34
N GLY A 33 -7.66 9.72 2.01
CA GLY A 33 -6.93 8.82 1.13
C GLY A 33 -6.85 9.26 -0.34
N SER A 34 -6.14 8.48 -1.16
CA SER A 34 -5.89 8.80 -2.57
C SER A 34 -7.05 8.40 -3.48
N GLY A 35 -7.59 9.33 -4.26
CA GLY A 35 -8.59 9.04 -5.29
C GLY A 35 -8.07 8.06 -6.36
N ALA A 36 -6.77 8.12 -6.66
CA ALA A 36 -6.11 7.21 -7.57
C ALA A 36 -6.04 5.78 -7.02
N ALA A 37 -5.76 5.60 -5.73
CA ALA A 37 -5.79 4.29 -5.07
C ALA A 37 -7.20 3.68 -5.07
N HIS A 38 -8.24 4.47 -4.79
CA HIS A 38 -9.63 4.01 -4.90
C HIS A 38 -9.99 3.58 -6.32
N TRP A 39 -9.50 4.32 -7.33
CA TRP A 39 -9.70 3.94 -8.72
C TRP A 39 -9.01 2.62 -9.07
N ARG A 40 -7.79 2.37 -8.58
CA ARG A 40 -7.08 1.10 -8.78
C ARG A 40 -7.82 -0.07 -8.15
N VAL A 41 -8.35 0.10 -6.93
CA VAL A 41 -9.23 -0.90 -6.31
C VAL A 41 -10.46 -1.15 -7.18
N LEU A 42 -11.09 -0.10 -7.71
CA LEU A 42 -12.24 -0.25 -8.60
C LEU A 42 -11.86 -1.02 -9.87
N GLU A 43 -10.75 -0.69 -10.51
CA GLU A 43 -10.25 -1.38 -11.70
C GLU A 43 -10.01 -2.87 -11.41
N TYR A 44 -9.39 -3.19 -10.28
CA TYR A 44 -9.20 -4.57 -9.82
C TYR A 44 -10.53 -5.31 -9.67
N LEU A 45 -11.55 -4.69 -9.06
CA LEU A 45 -12.85 -5.34 -8.88
C LEU A 45 -13.55 -5.66 -10.21
N TYR A 46 -13.24 -4.94 -11.29
CA TYR A 46 -13.80 -5.20 -12.62
C TYR A 46 -12.95 -6.17 -13.44
N ASN A 47 -11.63 -6.07 -13.35
CA ASN A 47 -10.70 -6.71 -14.29
C ASN A 47 -9.84 -7.83 -13.65
N GLY A 48 -9.82 -7.92 -12.32
CA GLY A 48 -8.91 -8.78 -11.56
C GLY A 48 -7.47 -8.26 -11.46
N ASP A 49 -7.19 -7.08 -12.01
CA ASP A 49 -5.90 -6.40 -11.95
C ASP A 49 -6.10 -4.87 -11.97
N TYR A 50 -5.08 -4.11 -11.58
CA TYR A 50 -5.04 -2.66 -11.68
C TYR A 50 -3.77 -2.15 -12.37
N SER A 51 -3.94 -1.07 -13.10
CA SER A 51 -2.90 -0.42 -13.89
C SER A 51 -2.04 0.49 -13.02
N ASP A 52 -0.75 0.58 -13.36
CA ASP A 52 0.11 1.55 -12.69
C ASP A 52 -0.22 2.98 -13.10
N ASP A 53 -0.65 3.20 -14.34
CA ASP A 53 -1.07 4.51 -14.81
C ASP A 53 -2.58 4.66 -14.73
N ILE A 54 -3.03 5.80 -14.19
CA ILE A 54 -4.44 6.17 -14.26
C ILE A 54 -4.69 7.06 -15.48
N SER A 55 -5.68 6.71 -16.30
CA SER A 55 -6.14 7.52 -17.44
C SER A 55 -7.26 8.50 -17.05
N ASN A 56 -7.52 8.65 -15.76
CA ASN A 56 -8.63 9.43 -15.21
C ASN A 56 -8.18 10.85 -14.79
N ASN A 57 -9.10 11.64 -14.26
CA ASN A 57 -8.85 13.03 -13.88
C ASN A 57 -8.27 13.20 -12.45
N PHE A 58 -7.90 12.12 -11.76
CA PHE A 58 -7.30 12.24 -10.42
C PHE A 58 -5.82 12.58 -10.54
N GLU A 59 -5.30 13.31 -9.55
CA GLU A 59 -3.85 13.40 -9.35
C GLU A 59 -3.34 12.00 -8.99
N ASP A 60 -2.31 11.54 -9.69
CA ASP A 60 -1.77 10.20 -9.47
C ASP A 60 -0.84 10.15 -8.26
N ASP A 61 -0.73 8.97 -7.66
CA ASP A 61 0.17 8.72 -6.54
C ASP A 61 1.63 8.62 -7.02
N PRO A 62 2.61 9.02 -6.19
CA PRO A 62 4.01 8.74 -6.45
C PRO A 62 4.26 7.25 -6.69
N PRO A 63 5.18 6.85 -7.59
CA PRO A 63 5.33 5.47 -8.04
C PRO A 63 5.44 4.40 -6.93
N LEU A 64 6.16 4.70 -5.84
CA LEU A 64 6.34 3.81 -4.70
C LEU A 64 5.22 3.88 -3.65
N LEU A 65 4.27 4.81 -3.76
CA LEU A 65 3.11 4.92 -2.86
C LEU A 65 1.83 4.32 -3.45
N LYS A 66 1.80 4.09 -4.77
CA LYS A 66 0.66 3.47 -5.47
C LYS A 66 0.22 2.16 -4.82
N ASP A 67 1.13 1.19 -4.72
CA ASP A 67 0.79 -0.14 -4.21
C ASP A 67 0.52 -0.17 -2.70
N PRO A 68 1.30 0.51 -1.83
CA PRO A 68 0.96 0.61 -0.40
C PRO A 68 -0.44 1.18 -0.14
N ARG A 69 -0.85 2.21 -0.89
CA ARG A 69 -2.18 2.81 -0.74
C ARG A 69 -3.28 1.86 -1.22
N VAL A 70 -3.07 1.14 -2.31
CA VAL A 70 -4.00 0.09 -2.75
C VAL A 70 -4.08 -1.03 -1.72
N TYR A 71 -2.97 -1.43 -1.12
CA TYR A 71 -2.90 -2.46 -0.09
C TYR A 71 -3.69 -2.07 1.17
N ALA A 72 -3.53 -0.83 1.64
CA ALA A 72 -4.29 -0.33 2.79
C ALA A 72 -5.80 -0.36 2.53
N LEU A 73 -6.24 0.03 1.32
CA LEU A 73 -7.65 -0.07 0.92
C LEU A 73 -8.10 -1.53 0.75
N ALA A 74 -7.24 -2.40 0.25
CA ALA A 74 -7.53 -3.82 0.12
C ALA A 74 -7.78 -4.46 1.50
N ASP A 75 -6.98 -4.12 2.50
CA ASP A 75 -7.20 -4.53 3.89
C ASP A 75 -8.54 -4.01 4.42
N MET A 76 -8.80 -2.70 4.25
CA MET A 76 -10.06 -2.07 4.66
C MET A 76 -11.29 -2.75 4.03
N PHE A 77 -11.18 -3.19 2.78
CA PHE A 77 -12.27 -3.85 2.04
C PHE A 77 -12.28 -5.37 2.14
N PHE A 78 -11.37 -5.96 2.93
CA PHE A 78 -11.21 -7.41 3.09
C PHE A 78 -10.95 -8.14 1.76
N LEU A 79 -10.01 -7.61 0.97
CA LEU A 79 -9.61 -8.10 -0.35
C LEU A 79 -8.20 -8.74 -0.28
N ASP A 80 -8.10 -9.93 0.31
CA ASP A 80 -6.81 -10.60 0.53
C ASP A 80 -6.02 -10.87 -0.78
N ASP A 81 -6.71 -11.23 -1.87
CA ASP A 81 -6.08 -11.42 -3.19
C ASP A 81 -5.49 -10.11 -3.74
N LEU A 82 -6.13 -8.97 -3.45
CA LEU A 82 -5.59 -7.65 -3.83
C LEU A 82 -4.41 -7.25 -2.95
N LYS A 83 -4.41 -7.61 -1.66
CA LYS A 83 -3.24 -7.45 -0.78
C LYS A 83 -2.04 -8.22 -1.33
N ALA A 84 -2.25 -9.47 -1.76
CA ALA A 84 -1.19 -10.28 -2.37
C ALA A 84 -0.69 -9.66 -3.69
N LEU A 85 -1.60 -9.24 -4.57
CA LEU A 85 -1.26 -8.62 -5.85
C LEU A 85 -0.47 -7.31 -5.67
N SER A 86 -0.93 -6.42 -4.79
CA SER A 86 -0.25 -5.14 -4.53
C SER A 86 1.11 -5.33 -3.87
N THR A 87 1.27 -6.33 -3.00
CA THR A 87 2.59 -6.71 -2.47
C THR A 87 3.53 -7.14 -3.59
N ALA A 88 3.08 -8.01 -4.50
CA ALA A 88 3.89 -8.48 -5.61
C ALA A 88 4.30 -7.33 -6.56
N LYS A 89 3.39 -6.40 -6.85
CA LYS A 89 3.70 -5.20 -7.66
C LYS A 89 4.69 -4.28 -6.97
N LEU A 90 4.56 -4.06 -5.65
CA LEU A 90 5.53 -3.30 -4.88
C LEU A 90 6.92 -3.95 -4.93
N GLN A 91 7.01 -5.27 -4.69
CA GLN A 91 8.27 -6.01 -4.72
C GLN A 91 9.00 -5.84 -6.07
N LEU A 92 8.27 -5.87 -7.19
CA LEU A 92 8.86 -5.61 -8.51
C LEU A 92 9.42 -4.18 -8.61
N LYS A 93 8.66 -3.17 -8.18
CA LYS A 93 9.12 -1.77 -8.21
C LYS A 93 10.34 -1.53 -7.32
N LEU A 94 10.42 -2.20 -6.18
CA LEU A 94 11.54 -2.05 -5.25
C LEU A 94 12.87 -2.54 -5.86
N GLN A 95 12.84 -3.45 -6.85
CA GLN A 95 14.06 -3.87 -7.54
C GLN A 95 14.75 -2.72 -8.29
N ASP A 96 13.97 -1.76 -8.80
CA ASP A 96 14.47 -0.64 -9.59
C ASP A 96 14.52 0.68 -8.79
N LEU A 97 13.61 0.87 -7.84
CA LEU A 97 13.37 2.17 -7.20
C LEU A 97 13.89 2.28 -5.77
N TRP A 98 14.59 1.28 -5.23
CA TRP A 98 15.16 1.32 -3.86
C TRP A 98 16.14 2.49 -3.64
N THR A 99 16.82 2.96 -4.69
CA THR A 99 17.71 4.13 -4.61
C THR A 99 16.97 5.47 -4.59
N SER A 100 15.67 5.49 -4.87
CA SER A 100 14.86 6.71 -4.92
C SER A 100 14.74 7.37 -3.56
N ASP A 101 14.58 8.70 -3.54
CA ASP A 101 14.23 9.44 -2.31
C ASP A 101 12.78 9.16 -1.85
N LEU A 102 11.97 8.53 -2.70
CA LEU A 102 10.64 8.04 -2.36
C LEU A 102 10.67 6.74 -1.52
N PHE A 103 11.80 6.02 -1.47
CA PHE A 103 11.86 4.76 -0.74
C PHE A 103 11.63 4.92 0.77
N PRO A 104 12.25 5.91 1.45
CA PRO A 104 11.90 6.25 2.83
C PRO A 104 10.42 6.62 3.03
N GLU A 105 9.82 7.35 2.08
CA GLU A 105 8.39 7.71 2.16
C GLU A 105 7.49 6.47 2.03
N CYS A 106 7.84 5.54 1.14
CA CYS A 106 7.17 4.26 0.99
C CYS A 106 7.21 3.44 2.29
N ILE A 107 8.36 3.37 2.95
CA ILE A 107 8.48 2.71 4.26
C ILE A 107 7.55 3.36 5.27
N ARG A 108 7.52 4.70 5.36
CA ARG A 108 6.61 5.39 6.29
C ARG A 108 5.15 5.09 6.00
N GLU A 109 4.73 5.13 4.74
CA GLU A 109 3.35 4.82 4.33
C GLU A 109 2.97 3.38 4.70
N ILE A 110 3.86 2.41 4.48
CA ILE A 110 3.62 1.00 4.84
C ILE A 110 3.49 0.85 6.36
N TYR A 111 4.42 1.37 7.15
CA TYR A 111 4.37 1.22 8.61
C TYR A 111 3.25 2.06 9.26
N ALA A 112 2.77 3.11 8.60
CA ALA A 112 1.60 3.87 9.06
C ALA A 112 0.26 3.16 8.76
N SER A 113 0.20 2.32 7.73
CA SER A 113 -1.03 1.68 7.26
C SER A 113 -1.16 0.20 7.62
N THR A 114 -0.06 -0.45 8.02
CA THR A 114 -0.05 -1.88 8.37
C THR A 114 0.18 -2.07 9.87
N PRO A 115 -0.63 -2.87 10.58
CA PRO A 115 -0.34 -3.30 11.96
C PRO A 115 0.70 -4.44 12.01
N ASP A 116 1.19 -4.77 13.20
CA ASP A 116 2.29 -5.75 13.38
C ASP A 116 1.97 -7.17 12.91
N ASN A 117 0.69 -7.57 12.90
CA ASN A 117 0.28 -8.88 12.36
C ASN A 117 0.23 -8.89 10.82
N ASP A 118 0.36 -7.74 10.17
CA ASP A 118 0.31 -7.60 8.73
C ASP A 118 1.70 -7.34 8.14
N ARG A 119 2.42 -8.43 7.88
CA ARG A 119 3.87 -8.41 7.65
C ARG A 119 4.28 -8.33 6.17
N ALA A 120 3.37 -8.55 5.22
CA ALA A 120 3.76 -8.83 3.83
C ALA A 120 4.53 -7.66 3.19
N MET A 121 4.00 -6.44 3.27
CA MET A 121 4.69 -5.25 2.76
C MET A 121 5.87 -4.82 3.63
N ARG A 122 5.75 -4.95 4.97
CA ARG A 122 6.84 -4.64 5.91
C ARG A 122 8.07 -5.50 5.61
N ALA A 123 7.89 -6.81 5.41
CA ALA A 123 8.95 -7.73 5.05
C ALA A 123 9.63 -7.33 3.73
N ALA A 124 8.86 -6.96 2.70
CA ALA A 124 9.41 -6.56 1.40
C ALA A 124 10.34 -5.34 1.50
N VAL A 125 9.97 -4.31 2.26
CA VAL A 125 10.83 -3.13 2.40
C VAL A 125 12.03 -3.36 3.33
N VAL A 126 11.87 -4.19 4.38
CA VAL A 126 12.98 -4.57 5.26
C VAL A 126 14.02 -5.40 4.51
N GLU A 127 13.58 -6.36 3.69
CA GLU A 127 14.46 -7.18 2.86
C GLU A 127 15.30 -6.31 1.93
N VAL A 128 14.65 -5.45 1.13
CA VAL A 128 15.32 -4.54 0.19
C VAL A 128 16.28 -3.59 0.91
N ALA A 129 15.85 -3.03 2.05
CA ALA A 129 16.71 -2.16 2.85
C ALA A 129 17.95 -2.89 3.38
N SER A 130 17.80 -4.16 3.76
CA SER A 130 18.86 -4.98 4.34
C SER A 130 19.89 -5.40 3.29
N VAL A 131 19.42 -5.77 2.10
CA VAL A 131 20.26 -6.09 0.94
C VAL A 131 21.12 -4.89 0.54
N HIS A 132 20.58 -3.67 0.61
CA HIS A 132 21.26 -2.43 0.20
C HIS A 132 21.73 -1.56 1.37
N VAL A 133 22.05 -2.18 2.51
CA VAL A 133 22.42 -1.49 3.76
C VAL A 133 23.57 -0.49 3.59
N HIS A 134 24.57 -0.80 2.76
CA HIS A 134 25.74 0.07 2.60
C HIS A 134 25.36 1.35 1.86
N GLU A 135 24.68 1.24 0.72
CA GLU A 135 24.28 2.34 -0.14
C GLU A 135 23.23 3.22 0.54
N LEU A 136 22.21 2.60 1.15
CA LEU A 136 21.19 3.32 1.91
C LEU A 136 21.79 3.99 3.15
N GLY A 137 22.72 3.32 3.83
CA GLY A 137 23.47 3.86 4.95
C GLY A 137 24.35 5.07 4.62
N MET A 138 24.56 5.40 3.34
CA MET A 138 25.23 6.65 2.94
C MET A 138 24.25 7.81 2.72
N LYS A 139 22.96 7.54 2.49
CA LYS A 139 21.96 8.57 2.21
C LYS A 139 21.49 9.27 3.49
N ALA A 140 21.54 10.60 3.51
CA ALA A 140 21.06 11.40 4.66
C ALA A 140 19.58 11.15 4.96
N ILE A 141 18.73 11.13 3.92
CA ILE A 141 17.28 10.90 4.04
C ILE A 141 16.94 9.53 4.65
N PHE A 142 17.75 8.50 4.39
CA PHE A 142 17.54 7.19 4.97
C PHE A 142 18.01 7.16 6.44
N LYS A 143 19.11 7.85 6.77
CA LYS A 143 19.51 8.03 8.18
C LYS A 143 18.45 8.78 8.99
N ASP A 144 17.78 9.75 8.38
CA ASP A 144 16.68 10.47 9.03
C ASP A 144 15.51 9.53 9.35
N LEU A 145 15.13 8.66 8.41
CA LEU A 145 14.17 7.58 8.67
C LEU A 145 14.59 6.69 9.84
N ILE A 146 15.85 6.26 9.92
CA ILE A 146 16.33 5.44 11.05
C ILE A 146 16.26 6.21 12.39
N ARG A 147 16.49 7.52 12.38
CA ARG A 147 16.41 8.37 13.59
C ARG A 147 14.98 8.57 14.08
N GLU A 148 13.98 8.42 13.22
CA GLU A 148 12.57 8.44 13.63
C GLU A 148 12.24 7.26 14.56
N GLY A 149 12.98 6.15 14.44
CA GLY A 149 12.79 4.96 15.27
C GLY A 149 11.56 4.15 14.84
N GLY A 150 10.86 3.57 15.82
CA GLY A 150 9.68 2.73 15.58
C GLY A 150 10.03 1.33 15.07
N ASP A 151 8.98 0.59 14.71
CA ASP A 151 9.09 -0.84 14.39
C ASP A 151 9.97 -1.10 13.17
N PHE A 152 9.95 -0.21 12.18
CA PHE A 152 10.85 -0.33 11.03
C PHE A 152 12.32 -0.33 11.45
N ALA A 153 12.73 0.60 12.32
CA ALA A 153 14.13 0.68 12.74
C ALA A 153 14.58 -0.56 13.52
N VAL A 154 13.68 -1.14 14.33
CA VAL A 154 13.93 -2.38 15.08
C VAL A 154 14.03 -3.57 14.13
N GLU A 155 13.04 -3.76 13.26
CA GLU A 155 13.00 -4.87 12.30
C GLU A 155 14.17 -4.80 11.31
N TYR A 156 14.52 -3.60 10.85
CA TYR A 156 15.68 -3.38 9.99
C TYR A 156 16.99 -3.74 10.70
N PHE A 157 17.17 -3.30 11.95
CA PHE A 157 18.34 -3.65 12.73
C PHE A 157 18.46 -5.16 12.92
N GLU A 158 17.38 -5.83 13.32
CA GLU A 158 17.36 -7.29 13.50
C GLU A 158 17.73 -8.03 12.21
N SER A 159 17.14 -7.63 11.08
CA SER A 159 17.43 -8.21 9.76
C SER A 159 18.89 -8.05 9.34
N THR A 160 19.53 -6.93 9.67
CA THR A 160 20.96 -6.70 9.33
C THR A 160 21.94 -7.46 10.24
N ILE A 161 21.58 -7.69 11.51
CA ILE A 161 22.48 -8.33 12.50
C ILE A 161 22.30 -9.85 12.53
N PHE A 162 21.08 -10.32 12.31
CA PHE A 162 20.71 -11.74 12.36
C PHE A 162 20.11 -12.15 11.01
N PRO A 163 20.89 -12.15 9.92
CA PRO A 163 20.39 -12.61 8.63
C PRO A 163 19.91 -14.06 8.76
N GLU A 164 18.76 -14.39 8.16
CA GLU A 164 18.30 -15.77 8.11
C GLU A 164 19.35 -16.67 7.43
N PRO A 165 19.56 -17.90 7.93
CA PRO A 165 20.63 -18.80 7.49
C PRO A 165 20.50 -19.32 6.06
#